data_AF-A0A5B8UP58-F1
#
_entry.id   AF-A0A5B8UP58-F1
#
_cell.length_a   1.000
_cell.length_b   1.000
_cell.length_c   1.000
_cell.angle_alpha   90.00
_cell.angle_beta   90.00
_cell.angle_gamma   90.00
#
_symmetry.space_group_name_H-M   'P 1'
#
loop_
_entity.id
_entity.type
_entity.pdbx_description
1 polymer ?
#
loop_
_entity_poly.entity_id
_entity_poly.type
_entity_poly.pdbx_seq_one_letter_code
_entity_poly.pdbx_strand_id
1 'polypeptide(L)'
;MVKQTFFIGKANNITLKEAYNLMSGRAVNKDLLNKEGQAYNAWVQMNFKETDKAGNYLLKQYHQNYGFDLTKELAKLPIKELSNEEQKSRLIESLQKGNRQVVTFVKDETEQKVFIEANPRFKSLNVYDASMQRIHNQSQKEKGSPEQSAKQETKKETQKQPSDDDGGFAVPRQKRSRKKGQSIS
;
A
#
# COMPACT_ATOMS: atom_id res chain seq x y z
N MET A 1 17.73 3.59 -17.78
CA MET A 1 17.03 4.70 -17.10
C MET A 1 15.57 4.30 -16.93
N VAL A 2 14.96 4.51 -15.76
CA VAL A 2 13.51 4.26 -15.58
C VAL A 2 12.74 5.47 -16.10
N LYS A 3 11.63 5.24 -16.81
CA LYS A 3 10.72 6.28 -17.30
C LYS A 3 9.32 5.98 -16.79
N GLN A 4 8.67 6.99 -16.21
CA GLN A 4 7.26 6.95 -15.79
C GLN A 4 6.57 8.20 -16.33
N THR A 5 5.41 8.03 -16.94
CA THR A 5 4.59 9.15 -17.43
C THR A 5 3.49 9.48 -16.43
N PHE A 6 3.28 10.77 -16.16
CA PHE A 6 2.14 11.27 -15.38
C PHE A 6 1.38 12.27 -16.25
N PHE A 7 0.09 12.02 -16.47
CA PHE A 7 -0.76 12.89 -17.27
C PHE A 7 -1.30 14.04 -16.43
N ILE A 8 -1.35 15.24 -17.01
CA ILE A 8 -1.97 16.44 -16.43
C ILE A 8 -3.21 16.75 -17.25
N GLY A 9 -4.35 16.88 -16.58
CA GLY A 9 -5.66 17.17 -17.16
C GLY A 9 -6.51 18.06 -16.25
N LYS A 10 -7.84 17.95 -16.37
CA LYS A 10 -8.79 18.78 -15.59
C LYS A 10 -8.98 18.35 -14.14
N ALA A 11 -8.61 17.11 -13.79
CA ALA A 11 -8.76 16.52 -12.46
C ALA A 11 -7.69 15.45 -12.23
N ASN A 12 -7.59 14.93 -11.00
CA ASN A 12 -6.72 13.81 -10.60
C ASN A 12 -5.19 14.05 -10.80
N ASN A 13 -4.78 15.31 -10.95
CA ASN A 13 -3.40 15.68 -11.31
C ASN A 13 -2.36 15.30 -10.24
N ILE A 14 -1.21 14.78 -10.69
CA ILE A 14 -0.03 14.46 -9.88
C ILE A 14 1.04 15.53 -10.11
N THR A 15 1.39 16.28 -9.07
CA THR A 15 2.48 17.28 -9.12
C THR A 15 3.86 16.61 -9.19
N LEU A 16 4.88 17.36 -9.60
CA LEU A 16 6.27 16.85 -9.68
C LEU A 16 6.77 16.26 -8.34
N LYS A 17 6.36 16.84 -7.20
CA LYS A 17 6.74 16.35 -5.86
C LYS A 17 6.04 15.03 -5.54
N GLU A 18 4.74 14.92 -5.83
CA GLU A 18 3.97 13.69 -5.66
C GLU A 18 4.48 12.59 -6.60
N ALA A 19 4.83 12.92 -7.85
CA ALA A 19 5.45 12.01 -8.81
C ALA A 19 6.80 11.47 -8.30
N TYR A 20 7.67 12.33 -7.78
CA TYR A 20 8.91 11.92 -7.12
C TYR A 20 8.64 11.00 -5.90
N ASN A 21 7.60 11.30 -5.12
CA ASN A 21 7.23 10.50 -3.95
C ASN A 21 6.71 9.10 -4.38
N LEU A 22 5.88 9.01 -5.42
CA LEU A 22 5.42 7.76 -6.04
C LEU A 22 6.57 6.95 -6.65
N MET A 23 7.51 7.60 -7.36
CA MET A 23 8.73 6.95 -7.88
C MET A 23 9.67 6.48 -6.76
N SER A 24 9.60 7.08 -5.58
CA SER A 24 10.28 6.59 -4.36
C SER A 24 9.53 5.44 -3.66
N GLY A 25 8.41 4.97 -4.22
CA GLY A 25 7.55 3.93 -3.63
C GLY A 25 6.70 4.36 -2.44
N ARG A 26 6.71 5.65 -2.09
CA ARG A 26 5.82 6.22 -1.07
C ARG A 26 4.43 6.43 -1.67
N ALA A 27 3.41 6.47 -0.81
CA ALA A 27 2.03 6.68 -1.23
C ALA A 27 1.62 8.16 -1.13
N VAL A 28 0.68 8.58 -1.96
CA VAL A 28 0.13 9.94 -2.00
C VAL A 28 -1.39 9.86 -1.86
N ASN A 29 -1.98 10.65 -0.97
CA ASN A 29 -3.43 10.78 -0.81
C ASN A 29 -3.98 11.79 -1.82
N LYS A 30 -5.00 11.40 -2.60
CA LYS A 30 -5.63 12.22 -3.63
C LYS A 30 -7.15 12.08 -3.54
N ASP A 31 -7.84 13.17 -3.82
CA ASP A 31 -9.23 13.11 -4.26
C ASP A 31 -9.24 12.79 -5.76
N LEU A 32 -10.01 11.77 -6.13
CA LEU A 32 -10.08 11.17 -7.45
C LEU A 32 -11.53 11.11 -7.92
N LEU A 33 -11.75 11.14 -9.23
CA LEU A 33 -13.07 10.87 -9.83
C LEU A 33 -13.21 9.40 -10.24
N ASN A 34 -14.38 8.79 -10.01
CA ASN A 34 -14.72 7.46 -10.55
C ASN A 34 -15.23 7.57 -12.01
N LYS A 35 -15.68 6.46 -12.61
CA LYS A 35 -16.16 6.46 -14.01
C LYS A 35 -17.46 7.26 -14.16
N GLU A 36 -18.20 7.36 -13.06
CA GLU A 36 -19.47 8.02 -12.87
C GLU A 36 -19.29 9.52 -12.53
N GLY A 37 -18.04 10.03 -12.49
CA GLY A 37 -17.71 11.42 -12.21
C GLY A 37 -17.80 11.83 -10.73
N GLN A 38 -18.08 10.90 -9.82
CA GLN A 38 -18.19 11.14 -8.39
C GLN A 38 -16.79 11.21 -7.75
N ALA A 39 -16.59 12.17 -6.84
CA ALA A 39 -15.34 12.31 -6.11
C ALA A 39 -15.23 11.30 -4.95
N TYR A 40 -14.06 10.70 -4.79
CA TYR A 40 -13.69 9.85 -3.66
C TYR A 40 -12.22 10.06 -3.27
N ASN A 41 -11.92 9.97 -1.98
CA ASN A 41 -10.55 10.05 -1.49
C ASN A 41 -9.87 8.66 -1.48
N ALA A 42 -8.64 8.58 -1.98
CA ALA A 42 -7.83 7.37 -1.94
C ALA A 42 -6.34 7.66 -1.78
N TRP A 43 -5.64 6.74 -1.14
CA TRP A 43 -4.18 6.68 -1.22
C TRP A 43 -3.74 5.95 -2.49
N VAL A 44 -2.79 6.52 -3.22
CA VAL A 44 -2.25 6.01 -4.47
C VAL A 44 -0.78 5.65 -4.27
N GLN A 45 -0.35 4.48 -4.73
CA GLN A 45 1.04 4.01 -4.61
C GLN A 45 1.48 3.30 -5.90
N MET A 46 2.72 3.53 -6.34
CA MET A 46 3.21 2.90 -7.56
C MET A 46 3.58 1.44 -7.36
N ASN A 47 3.28 0.61 -8.35
CA ASN A 47 3.36 -0.83 -8.28
C ASN A 47 4.47 -1.37 -9.19
N PHE A 48 5.72 -1.35 -8.70
CA PHE A 48 6.93 -1.73 -9.45
C PHE A 48 6.98 -3.19 -9.97
N LYS A 49 5.91 -3.98 -9.78
CA LYS A 49 5.78 -5.36 -10.29
C LYS A 49 4.99 -5.48 -11.58
N GLU A 50 4.18 -4.48 -11.94
CA GLU A 50 3.23 -4.56 -13.06
C GLU A 50 3.26 -3.25 -13.86
N THR A 51 3.37 -3.33 -15.19
CA THR A 51 3.37 -2.17 -16.10
C THR A 51 2.23 -2.25 -17.11
N ASP A 52 1.83 -1.10 -17.65
CA ASP A 52 0.94 -1.01 -18.81
C ASP A 52 1.66 -1.37 -20.13
N LYS A 53 0.91 -1.35 -21.24
CA LYS A 53 1.44 -1.61 -22.60
C LYS A 53 2.45 -0.57 -23.10
N ALA A 54 2.59 0.57 -22.42
CA ALA A 54 3.55 1.63 -22.73
C ALA A 54 4.75 1.63 -21.75
N GLY A 55 4.84 0.65 -20.85
CA GLY A 55 5.92 0.50 -19.88
C GLY A 55 5.79 1.35 -18.61
N ASN A 56 4.69 2.09 -18.40
CA ASN A 56 4.47 2.81 -17.15
C ASN A 56 4.05 1.83 -16.06
N TYR A 57 4.55 1.99 -14.84
CA TYR A 57 4.09 1.20 -13.70
C TYR A 57 2.64 1.54 -13.34
N LEU A 58 1.87 0.51 -13.00
CA LEU A 58 0.49 0.67 -12.57
C LEU A 58 0.42 1.36 -11.19
N LEU A 59 -0.70 2.02 -10.91
CA LEU A 59 -0.96 2.67 -9.62
C LEU A 59 -1.98 1.84 -8.83
N LYS A 60 -1.58 1.34 -7.65
CA LYS A 60 -2.47 0.69 -6.70
C LYS A 60 -3.15 1.74 -5.83
N GLN A 61 -4.44 1.55 -5.59
CA GLN A 61 -5.29 2.47 -4.83
C GLN A 61 -5.78 1.82 -3.53
N TYR A 62 -5.83 2.61 -2.46
CA TYR A 62 -6.39 2.26 -1.17
C TYR A 62 -7.44 3.32 -0.81
N HIS A 63 -8.68 3.07 -1.21
CA HIS A 63 -9.85 3.92 -0.92
C HIS A 63 -10.16 3.95 0.60
N GLN A 64 -10.97 4.90 1.06
CA GLN A 64 -11.38 5.04 2.48
C GLN A 64 -11.77 3.69 3.15
N ASN A 65 -12.61 2.88 2.50
CA ASN A 65 -13.06 1.57 3.01
C ASN A 65 -11.95 0.50 3.13
N TYR A 66 -10.71 0.81 2.74
CA TYR A 66 -9.54 -0.05 2.99
C TYR A 66 -9.13 -0.02 4.46
N GLY A 67 -9.47 1.06 5.19
CA GLY A 67 -9.21 1.18 6.63
C GLY A 67 -7.77 1.53 7.00
N PHE A 68 -7.08 2.32 6.18
CA PHE A 68 -5.92 3.09 6.63
C PHE A 68 -6.37 4.51 6.97
N ASP A 69 -6.05 4.97 8.17
CA ASP A 69 -6.42 6.28 8.68
C ASP A 69 -5.17 6.96 9.26
N LEU A 70 -4.63 7.92 8.50
CA LEU A 70 -3.39 8.62 8.84
C LEU A 70 -3.44 9.28 10.22
N THR A 71 -4.58 9.88 10.58
CA THR A 71 -4.74 10.59 11.85
C THR A 71 -4.78 9.61 13.03
N LYS A 72 -5.45 8.46 12.87
CA LYS A 72 -5.45 7.38 13.86
C LYS A 72 -4.07 6.71 13.99
N GLU A 73 -3.30 6.55 12.91
CA GLU A 73 -1.95 5.98 13.00
C GLU A 73 -0.94 6.97 13.62
N LEU A 74 -1.05 8.26 13.32
CA LEU A 74 -0.26 9.31 13.96
C LEU A 74 -0.49 9.36 15.48
N ALA A 75 -1.75 9.27 15.92
CA ALA A 75 -2.13 9.33 17.33
C ALA A 75 -1.61 8.16 18.20
N LYS A 76 -1.02 7.12 17.60
CA LYS A 76 -0.36 5.99 18.31
C LYS A 76 1.13 6.22 18.54
N LEU A 77 1.69 7.32 18.03
CA LEU A 77 3.11 7.65 18.12
C LEU A 77 3.32 8.84 19.06
N PRO A 78 4.43 8.89 19.83
CA PRO A 78 4.68 9.93 20.83
C PRO A 78 5.21 11.23 20.19
N ILE A 79 4.53 11.74 19.17
CA ILE A 79 4.99 12.85 18.33
C ILE A 79 4.64 14.19 18.99
N LYS A 80 5.66 14.98 19.34
CA LYS A 80 5.57 16.31 19.94
C LYS A 80 4.70 17.25 19.11
N GLU A 81 4.88 17.25 17.79
CA GLU A 81 4.20 18.10 16.82
C GLU A 81 2.67 17.86 16.75
N LEU A 82 2.14 16.75 17.31
CA LEU A 82 0.69 16.52 17.37
C LEU A 82 -0.02 17.32 18.47
N SER A 83 0.73 17.89 19.43
CA SER A 83 0.19 18.75 20.50
C SER A 83 -0.21 20.14 20.01
N ASN A 84 0.32 20.58 18.87
CA ASN A 84 0.01 21.88 18.26
C ASN A 84 -0.77 21.65 16.95
N GLU A 85 -1.94 22.27 16.83
CA GLU A 85 -2.87 22.00 15.72
C GLU A 85 -2.34 22.44 14.34
N GLU A 86 -1.60 23.56 14.29
CA GLU A 86 -0.98 24.07 13.06
C GLU A 86 0.14 23.12 12.57
N GLN A 87 0.99 22.65 13.49
CA GLN A 87 2.05 21.67 13.19
C GLN A 87 1.48 20.31 12.81
N LYS A 88 0.46 19.84 13.52
CA LYS A 88 -0.31 18.61 13.22
C LYS A 88 -0.94 18.66 11.83
N SER A 89 -1.56 19.79 11.45
CA SER A 89 -2.13 19.98 10.11
C SER A 89 -1.05 19.92 9.03
N ARG A 90 0.04 20.68 9.18
CA ARG A 90 1.20 20.64 8.27
C ARG A 90 1.82 19.25 8.13
N LEU A 91 1.90 18.50 9.23
CA LEU A 91 2.39 17.12 9.25
C LEU A 91 1.48 16.19 8.45
N ILE A 92 0.16 16.26 8.68
CA ILE A 92 -0.85 15.49 7.94
C ILE A 92 -0.79 15.83 6.45
N GLU A 93 -0.78 17.11 6.06
CA GLU A 93 -0.64 17.53 4.66
C GLU A 93 0.65 17.03 4.00
N SER A 94 1.78 17.11 4.70
CA SER A 94 3.08 16.66 4.16
C SER A 94 3.07 15.15 3.89
N LEU A 95 2.50 14.38 4.82
CA LEU A 95 2.35 12.91 4.69
C LEU A 95 1.30 12.53 3.63
N GLN A 96 0.19 13.27 3.50
CA GLN A 96 -0.77 13.13 2.40
C GLN A 96 -0.13 13.38 1.04
N LYS A 97 0.72 14.40 0.91
CA LYS A 97 1.53 14.67 -0.30
C LYS A 97 2.62 13.61 -0.53
N GLY A 98 2.72 12.59 0.33
CA GLY A 98 3.64 11.46 0.25
C GLY A 98 5.07 11.77 0.67
N ASN A 99 5.33 12.91 1.32
CA ASN A 99 6.66 13.24 1.82
C ASN A 99 7.06 12.28 2.95
N ARG A 100 8.36 12.08 3.09
CA ARG A 100 8.95 11.58 4.34
C ARG A 100 9.27 12.79 5.21
N GLN A 101 8.64 12.88 6.36
CA GLN A 101 8.64 14.07 7.21
C GLN A 101 9.45 13.80 8.50
N VAL A 102 10.32 14.73 8.89
CA VAL A 102 10.96 14.68 10.21
C VAL A 102 9.97 15.14 11.28
N VAL A 103 9.95 14.43 12.40
CA VAL A 103 9.13 14.68 13.60
C VAL A 103 9.95 14.37 14.86
N THR A 104 9.47 14.84 16.01
CA THR A 104 10.15 14.70 17.30
C THR A 104 9.37 13.74 18.19
N PHE A 105 9.92 12.55 18.45
CA PHE A 105 9.38 11.62 19.44
C PHE A 105 9.79 12.07 20.84
N VAL A 106 8.85 12.06 21.79
CA VAL A 106 9.09 12.31 23.22
C VAL A 106 8.91 11.02 24.00
N LYS A 107 9.98 10.46 24.57
CA LYS A 107 9.91 9.23 25.38
C LYS A 107 10.79 9.36 26.60
N ASP A 108 10.24 9.04 27.78
CA ASP A 108 10.94 9.10 29.06
C ASP A 108 11.65 10.47 29.26
N GLU A 109 10.92 11.55 28.97
CA GLU A 109 11.38 12.96 28.93
C GLU A 109 12.48 13.30 27.90
N THR A 110 13.00 12.32 27.15
CA THR A 110 13.98 12.55 26.07
C THR A 110 13.30 12.87 24.73
N GLU A 111 13.89 13.79 23.96
CA GLU A 111 13.44 14.14 22.60
C GLU A 111 14.37 13.53 21.53
N GLN A 112 13.81 12.67 20.67
CA GLN A 112 14.52 12.06 19.55
C GLN A 112 13.86 12.45 18.22
N LYS A 113 14.65 12.99 17.28
CA LYS A 113 14.18 13.23 15.92
C LYS A 113 14.18 11.94 15.10
N VAL A 114 13.07 11.67 14.43
CA VAL A 114 12.86 10.50 13.56
C VAL A 114 12.15 10.94 12.28
N PHE A 115 12.24 10.13 11.23
CA PHE A 115 11.51 10.35 9.98
C PHE A 115 10.32 9.41 9.87
N ILE A 116 9.15 9.93 9.45
CA ILE A 116 7.95 9.13 9.21
C ILE A 116 7.37 9.33 7.80
N GLU A 117 6.65 8.33 7.31
CA GLU A 117 5.92 8.36 6.03
C GLU A 117 4.67 7.46 6.08
N ALA A 118 3.68 7.78 5.24
CA ALA A 118 2.46 6.99 5.12
C ALA A 118 2.70 5.64 4.43
N ASN A 119 2.27 4.55 5.07
CA ASN A 119 2.33 3.19 4.51
C ASN A 119 0.91 2.56 4.48
N PRO A 120 0.02 3.04 3.59
CA PRO A 120 -1.36 2.57 3.49
C PRO A 120 -1.45 1.06 3.24
N ARG A 121 -0.52 0.48 2.47
CA ARG A 121 -0.46 -0.96 2.15
C ARG A 121 -0.43 -1.85 3.40
N PHE A 122 0.21 -1.39 4.46
CA PHE A 122 0.29 -2.08 5.76
C PHE A 122 -0.51 -1.35 6.86
N LYS A 123 -1.44 -0.49 6.45
CA LYS A 123 -2.34 0.32 7.32
C LYS A 123 -1.63 0.99 8.50
N SER A 124 -0.42 1.50 8.26
CA SER A 124 0.48 2.00 9.31
C SER A 124 1.38 3.14 8.80
N LEU A 125 2.23 3.64 9.68
CA LEU A 125 3.36 4.52 9.33
C LEU A 125 4.64 3.69 9.27
N ASN A 126 5.55 4.03 8.36
CA ASN A 126 6.96 3.64 8.53
C ASN A 126 7.66 4.71 9.39
N VAL A 127 8.56 4.27 10.28
CA VAL A 127 9.41 5.13 11.11
C VAL A 127 10.87 4.80 10.81
N TYR A 128 11.73 5.81 10.75
CA TYR A 128 13.16 5.67 10.50
C TYR A 128 14.00 6.53 11.43
N ASP A 129 15.19 6.06 11.79
CA ASP A 129 16.17 6.85 12.54
C ASP A 129 16.94 7.85 11.65
N ALA A 130 17.90 8.58 12.25
CA ALA A 130 18.75 9.55 11.57
C ALA A 130 19.68 8.93 10.48
N SER A 131 19.92 7.62 10.52
CA SER A 131 20.66 6.85 9.50
C SER A 131 19.74 6.21 8.45
N MET A 132 18.47 6.61 8.45
CA MET A 132 17.40 6.13 7.56
C MET A 132 17.10 4.62 7.69
N GLN A 133 17.48 3.97 8.80
CA GLN A 133 17.12 2.58 9.07
C GLN A 133 15.72 2.47 9.67
N ARG A 134 14.96 1.44 9.28
CA ARG A 134 13.55 1.30 9.64
C ARG A 134 13.38 0.83 11.10
N ILE A 135 12.91 1.71 11.96
CA ILE A 135 12.58 1.39 13.35
C ILE A 135 11.33 0.50 13.36
N HIS A 136 11.48 -0.74 13.84
CA HIS A 136 10.34 -1.62 14.11
C HIS A 136 9.79 -1.33 15.51
N ASN A 137 8.74 -0.52 15.58
CA ASN A 137 7.98 -0.31 16.81
C ASN A 137 7.45 -1.66 17.32
N GLN A 138 7.86 -2.06 18.52
CA GLN A 138 7.55 -3.38 19.08
C GLN A 138 6.04 -3.61 19.30
N SER A 139 5.24 -2.55 19.38
CA SER A 139 3.77 -2.61 19.39
C SER A 139 3.12 -3.23 18.14
N GLN A 140 3.90 -3.52 17.08
CA GLN A 140 3.44 -4.35 15.94
C GLN A 140 3.72 -5.85 16.12
N LYS A 141 4.59 -6.28 17.05
CA LYS A 141 4.95 -7.70 17.23
C LYS A 141 3.90 -8.54 17.95
N GLU A 142 2.98 -7.93 18.69
CA GLU A 142 1.93 -8.65 19.45
C GLU A 142 0.82 -9.24 18.56
N LYS A 143 0.82 -8.96 17.25
CA LYS A 143 -0.03 -9.63 16.26
C LYS A 143 0.84 -10.42 15.30
N GLY A 144 1.35 -11.54 15.81
CA GLY A 144 2.39 -12.33 15.17
C GLY A 144 1.98 -12.98 13.85
N SER A 145 2.79 -12.74 12.83
CA SER A 145 2.97 -13.62 11.66
C SER A 145 4.48 -13.89 11.54
N PRO A 146 4.97 -15.12 11.74
CA PRO A 146 6.39 -15.40 11.61
C PRO A 146 6.80 -15.45 10.13
N GLU A 147 7.57 -14.47 9.66
CA GLU A 147 8.21 -14.53 8.34
C GLU A 147 9.30 -15.61 8.35
N GLN A 148 8.97 -16.81 7.85
CA GLN A 148 9.94 -17.91 7.70
C GLN A 148 11.00 -17.57 6.64
N SER A 149 12.09 -16.97 7.08
CA SER A 149 13.34 -16.90 6.31
C SER A 149 14.13 -18.20 6.47
N ALA A 150 13.92 -19.15 5.55
CA ALA A 150 14.75 -20.35 5.41
C ALA A 150 15.16 -20.53 3.94
N LYS A 151 16.42 -20.93 3.72
CA LYS A 151 16.96 -21.14 2.36
C LYS A 151 16.70 -22.56 1.84
N GLN A 152 16.81 -22.65 0.52
CA GLN A 152 17.06 -23.84 -0.30
C GLN A 152 17.43 -25.14 0.43
N GLU A 153 16.81 -26.24 0.03
CA GLU A 153 17.59 -27.38 -0.47
C GLU A 153 16.83 -28.15 -1.56
N THR A 154 17.49 -29.10 -2.23
CA THR A 154 17.22 -29.44 -3.64
C THR A 154 16.85 -30.91 -3.86
N LYS A 155 15.82 -31.18 -4.67
CA LYS A 155 15.73 -32.44 -5.44
C LYS A 155 14.91 -32.31 -6.72
N LYS A 156 15.47 -32.88 -7.80
CA LYS A 156 14.81 -33.19 -9.09
C LYS A 156 14.01 -34.52 -8.92
N GLU A 157 13.19 -35.06 -9.82
CA GLU A 157 12.83 -34.86 -11.26
C GLU A 157 11.37 -35.47 -11.42
N THR A 158 10.63 -35.77 -12.52
CA THR A 158 10.80 -35.91 -13.98
C THR A 158 9.43 -35.76 -14.71
N GLN A 159 9.22 -34.73 -15.55
CA GLN A 159 8.18 -34.66 -16.64
C GLN A 159 6.67 -34.73 -16.23
N LYS A 160 5.65 -34.25 -16.97
CA LYS A 160 5.45 -33.93 -18.40
C LYS A 160 4.56 -32.69 -18.64
N GLN A 161 4.72 -32.05 -19.81
CA GLN A 161 3.72 -31.22 -20.55
C GLN A 161 3.22 -32.03 -21.78
N PRO A 162 2.28 -31.57 -22.64
CA PRO A 162 1.62 -30.26 -22.80
C PRO A 162 0.12 -30.30 -22.34
N SER A 163 -0.81 -29.38 -22.63
CA SER A 163 -0.93 -28.32 -23.66
C SER A 163 -1.78 -27.11 -23.23
N ASP A 164 -2.04 -26.23 -24.20
CA ASP A 164 -2.89 -25.02 -24.22
C ASP A 164 -4.35 -25.32 -23.76
N ASP A 165 -5.19 -24.37 -23.34
CA ASP A 165 -5.68 -23.19 -24.11
C ASP A 165 -6.26 -22.04 -23.22
N ASP A 166 -6.83 -21.02 -23.87
CA ASP A 166 -7.54 -19.82 -23.37
C ASP A 166 -8.69 -20.07 -22.36
N GLY A 167 -9.17 -18.98 -21.73
CA GLY A 167 -10.53 -18.93 -21.16
C GLY A 167 -10.66 -18.09 -19.88
N GLY A 168 -11.24 -16.89 -20.00
CA GLY A 168 -11.58 -16.07 -18.84
C GLY A 168 -12.68 -16.69 -17.96
N PHE A 169 -12.54 -16.59 -16.63
CA PHE A 169 -13.50 -17.18 -15.69
C PHE A 169 -14.91 -16.58 -15.80
N ALA A 170 -15.91 -17.45 -15.93
CA ALA A 170 -17.26 -17.12 -16.33
C ALA A 170 -18.22 -16.70 -15.18
N VAL A 171 -19.33 -16.08 -15.57
CA VAL A 171 -20.45 -15.69 -14.70
C VAL A 171 -21.18 -16.93 -14.13
N PRO A 172 -21.51 -16.99 -12.83
CA PRO A 172 -22.07 -18.20 -12.21
C PRO A 172 -23.53 -18.47 -12.62
N ARG A 173 -23.88 -19.76 -12.77
CA ARG A 173 -25.26 -20.26 -12.88
C ARG A 173 -25.60 -21.28 -11.80
N GLN A 174 -26.90 -21.48 -11.58
CA GLN A 174 -27.47 -21.95 -10.31
C GLN A 174 -27.41 -23.48 -10.08
N LYS A 175 -27.41 -23.87 -8.80
CA LYS A 175 -27.53 -25.25 -8.33
C LYS A 175 -28.88 -25.89 -8.70
N ARG A 176 -28.86 -27.17 -9.08
CA ARG A 176 -29.97 -28.13 -8.88
C ARG A 176 -29.44 -29.45 -8.29
N SER A 177 -30.30 -30.23 -7.67
CA SER A 177 -29.96 -31.30 -6.72
C SER A 177 -29.78 -32.69 -7.34
N ARG A 178 -29.04 -33.56 -6.63
CA ARG A 178 -28.90 -35.00 -6.93
C ARG A 178 -30.12 -35.79 -6.45
N LYS A 179 -30.46 -36.89 -7.12
CA LYS A 179 -31.22 -38.02 -6.56
C LYS A 179 -30.56 -39.36 -6.94
N LYS A 180 -30.89 -40.44 -6.23
CA LYS A 180 -30.21 -41.76 -6.26
C LYS A 180 -30.99 -42.82 -7.08
N GLY A 181 -30.28 -43.87 -7.48
CA GLY A 181 -30.83 -45.17 -7.93
C GLY A 181 -30.69 -45.40 -9.43
N GLN A 182 -30.47 -46.63 -9.93
CA GLN A 182 -30.24 -47.93 -9.27
C GLN A 182 -29.29 -48.79 -10.15
N SER A 183 -28.85 -49.94 -9.65
CA SER A 183 -28.14 -50.99 -10.41
C SER A 183 -29.03 -52.23 -10.48
N ILE A 184 -28.87 -53.05 -11.52
CA ILE A 184 -29.17 -54.50 -11.54
C ILE A 184 -28.46 -55.15 -12.76
N SER A 185 -27.96 -56.37 -12.53
CA SER A 185 -27.46 -57.38 -13.48
C SER A 185 -26.71 -56.92 -14.73
#